data_AF-A0A7X6UM63-F1
#
_entry.id   AF-A0A7X6UM63-F1
#
_cell.length_a   1.000
_cell.length_b   1.000
_cell.length_c   1.000
_cell.angle_alpha   90.00
_cell.angle_beta   90.00
_cell.angle_gamma   90.00
#
_symmetry.space_group_name_H-M   'P 1'
#
loop_
_entity.id
_entity.type
_entity.pdbx_description
1 polymer ?
#
loop_
_entity_poly.entity_id
_entity_poly.type
_entity_poly.pdbx_seq_one_letter_code
_entity_poly.pdbx_strand_id
1 'polypeptide(L)'
;MTVANKIRILRGARFYIEDNISTTIAGYRANRLGTEGQRPSVELAGGILYVGGPNVAAFASTQTVGHLTIANGGSATVSVARRHASSTPTLILSGLSQELGATVNFTGNNLGTAATACSRIIFETPPDLIYGIMGGTIRADNAWATYDDNGVKALTVYDGTSIQNATMYDNISVTAGQAISSDVSVNSLFWNHNSTINLGTYGLTITSGGLMKINNNANIIDGTTGYVTAGSGDGRPIALNFFLNNSSQTLTLRALIKDNPKGAGNKVTVIRDGVATGSLTFSQADDNTYSGGTIINSGLLTSGSVADRRYFGSGPVTVYGAQLTLNAPGATSNSDG
;
A
#
# COMPACT_ATOMS: atom_id res chain seq x y z
N MET A 1 -2.41 -6.20 33.81
CA MET A 1 -1.95 -5.66 32.50
C MET A 1 -2.07 -4.16 32.55
N THR A 2 -0.97 -3.44 32.80
CA THR A 2 -0.94 -1.99 32.61
C THR A 2 -0.90 -1.71 31.11
N VAL A 3 -1.66 -0.72 30.64
CA VAL A 3 -1.68 -0.32 29.23
C VAL A 3 -0.23 -0.07 28.79
N ALA A 4 0.27 -0.85 27.82
CA ALA A 4 1.55 -0.57 27.21
C ALA A 4 1.47 0.85 26.59
N ASN A 5 2.43 1.72 26.95
CA ASN A 5 2.48 3.08 26.42
C ASN A 5 2.46 3.07 24.88
N LYS A 6 1.86 4.09 24.25
CA LYS A 6 1.78 4.19 22.79
C LYS A 6 2.75 5.23 22.26
N ILE A 7 3.61 4.86 21.32
CA ILE A 7 4.43 5.78 20.53
C ILE A 7 3.66 6.11 19.26
N ARG A 8 3.28 7.38 19.08
CA ARG A 8 2.61 7.85 17.86
C ARG A 8 3.60 8.60 16.98
N ILE A 9 3.76 8.17 15.72
CA ILE A 9 4.69 8.75 14.75
C ILE A 9 3.86 9.35 13.60
N LEU A 10 3.80 10.68 13.60
CA LEU A 10 3.00 11.45 12.63
C LEU A 10 3.75 11.63 11.31
N ARG A 11 3.02 12.04 10.27
CA ARG A 11 3.57 12.38 8.96
C ARG A 11 4.75 13.35 9.07
N GLY A 12 5.84 13.03 8.36
CA GLY A 12 7.08 13.81 8.38
C GLY A 12 7.97 13.56 9.60
N ALA A 13 7.45 12.92 10.67
CA ALA A 13 8.26 12.51 11.80
C ALA A 13 8.99 11.19 11.53
N ARG A 14 10.13 11.04 12.19
CA ARG A 14 10.90 9.79 12.20
C ARG A 14 11.20 9.41 13.64
N PHE A 15 10.88 8.17 14.00
CA PHE A 15 11.34 7.53 15.21
C PHE A 15 12.49 6.60 14.88
N TYR A 16 13.59 6.71 15.62
CA TYR A 16 14.87 6.12 15.25
C TYR A 16 15.42 5.26 16.39
N ILE A 17 15.68 3.99 16.11
CA ILE A 17 16.40 3.07 16.98
C ILE A 17 17.79 2.86 16.39
N GLU A 18 18.82 3.40 17.05
CA GLU A 18 20.23 3.30 16.59
C GLU A 18 20.98 2.19 17.31
N ASP A 19 21.34 1.14 16.60
CA ASP A 19 22.17 0.04 17.11
C ASP A 19 23.62 0.11 16.62
N ASN A 20 23.97 1.14 15.85
CA ASN A 20 25.32 1.36 15.31
C ASN A 20 26.07 2.52 15.97
N ILE A 21 25.69 2.97 17.17
CA ILE A 21 26.24 4.19 17.80
C ILE A 21 27.78 4.18 17.87
N SER A 22 28.42 3.01 18.01
CA SER A 22 29.89 2.90 18.14
C SER A 22 30.57 2.12 17.02
N THR A 23 29.89 1.80 15.91
CA THR A 23 30.40 0.95 14.80
C THR A 23 30.98 -0.42 15.22
N THR A 24 30.73 -0.81 16.46
CA THR A 24 31.24 -2.01 17.13
C THR A 24 30.08 -2.65 17.88
N ILE A 25 30.27 -3.89 18.37
CA ILE A 25 29.24 -4.60 19.12
C ILE A 25 28.77 -3.84 20.39
N ALA A 26 29.64 -2.99 20.95
CA ALA A 26 29.35 -2.19 22.14
C ALA A 26 28.22 -1.15 21.93
N GLY A 27 27.92 -0.79 20.68
CA GLY A 27 26.90 0.20 20.33
C GLY A 27 25.50 -0.39 20.26
N TYR A 28 25.40 -1.71 20.15
CA TYR A 28 24.15 -2.43 20.19
C TYR A 28 23.67 -2.57 21.62
N ARG A 29 22.38 -2.26 21.83
CA ARG A 29 21.65 -2.66 23.03
C ARG A 29 20.35 -3.26 22.58
N ALA A 30 20.15 -4.54 22.87
CA ALA A 30 18.89 -5.20 22.60
C ALA A 30 17.75 -4.42 23.24
N ASN A 31 16.60 -4.41 22.57
CA ASN A 31 15.34 -4.15 23.26
C ASN A 31 15.27 -2.78 23.95
N ARG A 32 15.61 -1.72 23.20
CA ARG A 32 15.72 -0.35 23.72
C ARG A 32 14.41 0.22 24.27
N LEU A 33 13.26 -0.37 23.93
CA LEU A 33 11.94 0.17 24.28
C LEU A 33 11.21 -0.71 25.30
N GLY A 34 11.17 -0.29 26.55
CA GLY A 34 10.46 -1.00 27.61
C GLY A 34 11.14 -2.31 28.04
N THR A 35 10.46 -3.07 28.89
CA THR A 35 10.83 -4.43 29.31
C THR A 35 9.99 -5.47 28.58
N GLU A 36 10.36 -6.73 28.69
CA GLU A 36 9.51 -7.83 28.23
C GLU A 36 8.13 -7.76 28.91
N GLY A 37 7.06 -7.93 28.13
CA GLY A 37 5.67 -7.73 28.59
C GLY A 37 5.22 -6.27 28.76
N GLN A 38 6.12 -5.28 28.60
CA GLN A 38 5.80 -3.85 28.69
C GLN A 38 6.33 -3.04 27.49
N ARG A 39 6.45 -3.68 26.32
CA ARG A 39 6.88 -3.03 25.08
C ARG A 39 5.79 -2.06 24.60
N PRO A 40 6.12 -0.79 24.30
CA PRO A 40 5.12 0.15 23.82
C PRO A 40 4.58 -0.26 22.44
N SER A 41 3.29 -0.03 22.21
CA SER A 41 2.74 -0.11 20.85
C SER A 41 3.22 1.08 20.02
N VAL A 42 3.26 0.90 18.70
CA VAL A 42 3.65 1.93 17.75
C VAL A 42 2.48 2.20 16.80
N GLU A 43 2.08 3.46 16.69
CA GLU A 43 1.09 3.91 15.72
C GLU A 43 1.77 4.81 14.68
N LEU A 44 1.75 4.38 13.41
CA LEU A 44 2.25 5.16 12.28
C LEU A 44 1.08 5.85 11.57
N ALA A 45 1.05 7.18 11.60
CA ALA A 45 0.13 8.02 10.82
C ALA A 45 0.92 8.76 9.73
N GLY A 46 1.51 8.00 8.80
CA GLY A 46 2.40 8.45 7.73
C GLY A 46 3.88 8.60 8.08
N GLY A 47 4.27 8.57 9.36
CA GLY A 47 5.68 8.71 9.77
C GLY A 47 6.57 7.51 9.45
N ILE A 48 7.83 7.59 9.90
CA ILE A 48 8.84 6.54 9.70
C ILE A 48 9.26 5.93 11.04
N LEU A 49 9.13 4.61 11.18
CA LEU A 49 9.86 3.82 12.18
C LEU A 49 11.13 3.28 11.52
N TYR A 50 12.29 3.63 12.07
CA TYR A 50 13.58 3.20 11.52
C TYR A 50 14.42 2.48 12.58
N VAL A 51 14.97 1.33 12.20
CA VAL A 51 15.99 0.59 12.96
C VAL A 51 17.29 0.58 12.16
N GLY A 52 18.33 1.23 12.71
CA GLY A 52 19.68 1.22 12.16
C GLY A 52 20.46 0.05 12.73
N GLY A 53 20.57 -1.04 11.98
CA GLY A 53 21.31 -2.23 12.39
C GLY A 53 22.81 -1.95 12.58
N PRO A 54 23.52 -2.78 13.35
CA PRO A 54 24.93 -2.60 13.64
C PRO A 54 25.81 -2.82 12.40
N ASN A 55 26.91 -2.07 12.33
CA ASN A 55 27.98 -2.24 11.34
C ASN A 55 29.02 -3.26 11.84
N VAL A 56 28.59 -4.49 12.10
CA VAL A 56 29.45 -5.57 12.61
C VAL A 56 29.22 -6.84 11.80
N ALA A 57 30.30 -7.48 11.36
CA ALA A 57 30.23 -8.70 10.57
C ALA A 57 29.54 -9.85 11.31
N ALA A 58 28.70 -10.60 10.61
CA ALA A 58 28.01 -11.80 11.09
C ALA A 58 27.21 -11.60 12.40
N PHE A 59 26.83 -10.36 12.72
CA PHE A 59 26.16 -10.04 13.96
C PHE A 59 24.64 -10.00 13.78
N ALA A 60 23.91 -10.67 14.67
CA ALA A 60 22.45 -10.60 14.74
C ALA A 60 22.04 -9.63 15.85
N SER A 61 21.22 -8.63 15.50
CA SER A 61 20.68 -7.67 16.46
C SER A 61 19.16 -7.75 16.46
N THR A 62 18.57 -7.79 17.65
CA THR A 62 17.12 -7.81 17.81
C THR A 62 16.64 -6.57 18.55
N GLN A 63 15.58 -5.97 18.02
CA GLN A 63 14.75 -4.98 18.69
C GLN A 63 13.31 -5.49 18.72
N THR A 64 12.70 -5.51 19.89
CA THR A 64 11.28 -5.83 20.03
C THR A 64 10.50 -4.58 20.41
N VAL A 65 9.36 -4.38 19.75
CA VAL A 65 8.35 -3.38 20.07
C VAL A 65 6.99 -4.06 20.18
N GLY A 66 6.01 -3.36 20.73
CA GLY A 66 4.65 -3.88 20.83
C GLY A 66 3.94 -3.90 19.49
N HIS A 67 2.61 -3.82 19.54
CA HIS A 67 1.76 -3.90 18.36
C HIS A 67 1.98 -2.71 17.41
N LEU A 68 1.98 -2.97 16.10
CA LEU A 68 2.05 -1.94 15.06
C LEU A 68 0.64 -1.62 14.55
N THR A 69 0.22 -0.38 14.73
CA THR A 69 -0.99 0.16 14.12
C THR A 69 -0.59 1.09 12.97
N ILE A 70 -1.08 0.83 11.77
CA ILE A 70 -0.98 1.74 10.64
C ILE A 70 -2.28 2.54 10.57
N ALA A 71 -2.21 3.81 10.94
CA ALA A 71 -3.34 4.73 11.00
C ALA A 71 -3.36 5.68 9.80
N ASN A 72 -4.52 6.25 9.51
CA ASN A 72 -4.64 7.29 8.49
C ASN A 72 -3.79 8.52 8.85
N GLY A 73 -3.07 9.05 7.85
CA GLY A 73 -2.14 10.17 8.04
C GLY A 73 -1.16 10.42 6.90
N GLY A 74 -1.22 9.61 5.83
CA GLY A 74 -0.25 9.60 4.73
C GLY A 74 0.49 8.26 4.66
N SER A 75 1.44 8.14 3.75
CA SER A 75 2.20 6.90 3.51
C SER A 75 3.21 6.63 4.62
N ALA A 76 3.02 5.58 5.41
CA ALA A 76 3.93 5.20 6.48
C ALA A 76 5.13 4.37 5.96
N THR A 77 6.21 4.34 6.73
CA THR A 77 7.35 3.46 6.44
C THR A 77 7.88 2.79 7.70
N VAL A 78 8.15 1.48 7.61
CA VAL A 78 8.99 0.76 8.57
C VAL A 78 10.25 0.33 7.85
N SER A 79 11.40 0.73 8.38
CA SER A 79 12.70 0.47 7.77
C SER A 79 13.62 -0.24 8.75
N VAL A 80 14.15 -1.38 8.35
CA VAL A 80 15.25 -2.04 9.05
C VAL A 80 16.45 -2.03 8.13
N ALA A 81 17.44 -1.18 8.45
CA ALA A 81 18.63 -1.03 7.64
C ALA A 81 19.76 -1.93 8.15
N ARG A 82 20.42 -2.60 7.22
CA ARG A 82 21.62 -3.39 7.48
C ARG A 82 22.85 -2.55 7.16
N ARG A 83 23.72 -2.35 8.15
CA ARG A 83 24.94 -1.53 7.99
C ARG A 83 26.21 -2.33 7.69
N HIS A 84 26.18 -3.65 7.89
CA HIS A 84 27.24 -4.54 7.43
C HIS A 84 26.68 -5.63 6.51
N ALA A 85 27.37 -5.97 5.42
CA ALA A 85 26.87 -6.90 4.40
C ALA A 85 26.63 -8.35 4.86
N SER A 86 26.92 -8.67 6.12
CA SER A 86 26.67 -9.97 6.74
C SER A 86 25.94 -9.89 8.08
N SER A 87 25.52 -8.70 8.52
CA SER A 87 24.69 -8.58 9.73
C SER A 87 23.23 -8.93 9.46
N THR A 88 22.51 -9.27 10.53
CA THR A 88 21.09 -9.64 10.49
C THR A 88 20.31 -8.82 11.51
N PRO A 89 19.99 -7.55 11.21
CA PRO A 89 19.12 -6.76 12.07
C PRO A 89 17.67 -7.22 11.95
N THR A 90 17.03 -7.43 13.09
CA THR A 90 15.66 -7.92 13.22
C THR A 90 14.85 -6.96 14.08
N LEU A 91 13.73 -6.49 13.54
CA LEU A 91 12.66 -5.86 14.29
C LEU A 91 11.54 -6.87 14.52
N ILE A 92 11.17 -7.11 15.77
CA ILE A 92 10.05 -7.96 16.17
C ILE A 92 8.91 -7.06 16.67
N LEU A 93 7.71 -7.27 16.15
CA LEU A 93 6.47 -6.60 16.53
C LEU A 93 5.48 -7.66 17.01
N SER A 94 4.63 -7.35 17.98
CA SER A 94 3.69 -8.37 18.49
C SER A 94 2.58 -8.72 17.47
N GLY A 95 2.24 -7.78 16.60
CA GLY A 95 1.22 -7.92 15.57
C GLY A 95 1.08 -6.67 14.72
N LEU A 96 0.18 -6.74 13.74
CA LEU A 96 -0.12 -5.67 12.78
C LEU A 96 -1.63 -5.42 12.75
N SER A 97 -2.04 -4.17 12.82
CA SER A 97 -3.38 -3.73 12.45
C SER A 97 -3.30 -2.50 11.54
N GLN A 98 -4.31 -2.33 10.70
CA GLN A 98 -4.34 -1.26 9.71
C GLN A 98 -5.75 -0.68 9.62
N GLU A 99 -5.84 0.64 9.66
CA GLU A 99 -7.09 1.35 9.34
C GLU A 99 -7.36 1.33 7.84
N LEU A 100 -8.64 1.30 7.46
CA LEU A 100 -9.04 1.46 6.06
C LEU A 100 -8.48 2.78 5.51
N GLY A 101 -7.78 2.74 4.38
CA GLY A 101 -7.15 3.92 3.79
C GLY A 101 -5.65 4.06 4.10
N ALA A 102 -5.18 3.46 5.18
CA ALA A 102 -3.80 3.62 5.62
C ALA A 102 -2.85 2.74 4.79
N THR A 103 -1.63 3.22 4.52
CA THR A 103 -0.65 2.52 3.68
C THR A 103 0.69 2.45 4.39
N VAL A 104 1.43 1.35 4.20
CA VAL A 104 2.77 1.19 4.76
C VAL A 104 3.71 0.54 3.75
N ASN A 105 4.94 1.06 3.72
CA ASN A 105 6.04 0.43 3.02
C ASN A 105 7.04 -0.16 4.03
N PHE A 106 7.30 -1.45 3.91
CA PHE A 106 8.39 -2.11 4.61
C PHE A 106 9.65 -2.05 3.73
N THR A 107 10.78 -1.66 4.31
CA THR A 107 12.04 -1.51 3.56
C THR A 107 13.19 -2.10 4.35
N GLY A 108 14.18 -2.63 3.63
CA GLY A 108 15.39 -3.17 4.23
C GLY A 108 16.32 -3.79 3.21
N ASN A 109 17.56 -4.00 3.60
CA ASN A 109 18.53 -4.65 2.72
C ASN A 109 18.25 -6.15 2.68
N ASN A 110 17.96 -6.69 1.50
CA ASN A 110 17.60 -8.10 1.31
C ASN A 110 16.43 -8.53 2.24
N LEU A 111 15.45 -7.63 2.42
CA LEU A 111 14.39 -7.76 3.42
C LEU A 111 13.70 -9.13 3.35
N GLY A 112 13.80 -9.91 4.43
CA GLY A 112 13.15 -11.22 4.58
C GLY A 112 13.59 -12.29 3.58
N THR A 113 14.70 -12.11 2.85
CA THR A 113 15.12 -13.06 1.81
C THR A 113 15.83 -14.32 2.35
N ALA A 114 16.32 -14.27 3.60
CA ALA A 114 17.06 -15.36 4.22
C ALA A 114 16.97 -15.27 5.76
N ALA A 115 17.54 -16.27 6.45
CA ALA A 115 17.64 -16.25 7.91
C ALA A 115 18.85 -15.42 8.41
N THR A 116 19.85 -15.19 7.56
CA THR A 116 21.08 -14.46 7.88
C THR A 116 21.50 -13.53 6.75
N ALA A 117 22.34 -12.53 7.07
CA ALA A 117 22.81 -11.54 6.11
C ALA A 117 21.66 -10.81 5.38
N CYS A 118 20.65 -10.39 6.15
CA CYS A 118 19.47 -9.71 5.66
C CYS A 118 18.83 -8.85 6.77
N SER A 119 18.08 -7.83 6.39
CA SER A 119 17.14 -7.18 7.30
C SER A 119 15.89 -8.05 7.51
N ARG A 120 15.36 -8.10 8.73
CA ARG A 120 14.13 -8.84 9.05
C ARG A 120 13.14 -7.97 9.81
N ILE A 121 11.87 -8.10 9.46
CA ILE A 121 10.73 -7.52 10.18
C ILE A 121 9.77 -8.67 10.43
N ILE A 122 9.63 -9.05 11.69
CA ILE A 122 8.90 -10.24 12.12
C ILE A 122 7.72 -9.80 12.98
N PHE A 123 6.58 -10.45 12.79
CA PHE A 123 5.43 -10.36 13.67
C PHE A 123 5.28 -11.65 14.48
N GLU A 124 5.13 -11.54 15.79
CA GLU A 124 4.87 -12.69 16.67
C GLU A 124 3.52 -13.35 16.33
N THR A 125 2.52 -12.52 16.00
CA THR A 125 1.30 -12.97 15.32
C THR A 125 1.45 -12.66 13.83
N PRO A 126 1.72 -13.67 12.97
CA PRO A 126 1.85 -13.46 11.53
C PRO A 126 0.62 -12.75 10.95
N PRO A 127 0.79 -11.77 10.05
CA PRO A 127 -0.32 -11.14 9.36
C PRO A 127 -1.00 -12.12 8.41
N ASP A 128 -2.33 -12.00 8.29
CA ASP A 128 -3.08 -12.77 7.29
C ASP A 128 -2.65 -12.39 5.87
N LEU A 129 -2.57 -13.41 5.00
CA LEU A 129 -2.31 -13.21 3.58
C LEU A 129 -3.60 -13.34 2.77
N ILE A 130 -3.88 -12.34 1.95
CA ILE A 130 -4.90 -12.38 0.90
C ILE A 130 -4.21 -12.92 -0.35
N TYR A 131 -4.30 -14.25 -0.53
CA TYR A 131 -3.75 -14.97 -1.69
C TYR A 131 -2.28 -14.64 -1.97
N GLY A 132 -1.46 -14.80 -0.92
CA GLY A 132 -0.01 -14.65 -1.01
C GLY A 132 0.54 -13.24 -0.71
N ILE A 133 -0.30 -12.23 -0.50
CA ILE A 133 0.14 -10.87 -0.12
C ILE A 133 -0.53 -10.38 1.15
N MET A 134 0.10 -9.43 1.86
CA MET A 134 -0.42 -8.82 3.09
C MET A 134 -1.57 -7.79 2.84
N GLY A 135 -2.16 -7.79 1.65
CA GLY A 135 -3.20 -6.86 1.21
C GLY A 135 -2.72 -5.76 0.26
N GLY A 136 -3.66 -5.08 -0.41
CA GLY A 136 -3.38 -4.12 -1.50
C GLY A 136 -2.83 -2.75 -1.08
N THR A 137 -2.62 -2.51 0.21
CA THR A 137 -2.12 -1.26 0.79
C THR A 137 -0.77 -1.43 1.48
N ILE A 138 -0.21 -2.64 1.46
CA ILE A 138 1.05 -2.99 2.12
C ILE A 138 2.10 -3.37 1.09
N ARG A 139 3.25 -2.72 1.16
CA ARG A 139 4.36 -2.90 0.21
C ARG A 139 5.64 -3.32 0.91
N ALA A 140 6.47 -4.02 0.17
CA ALA A 140 7.86 -4.25 0.52
C ALA A 140 8.72 -3.71 -0.63
N ASP A 141 9.38 -2.58 -0.36
CA ASP A 141 10.06 -1.75 -1.36
C ASP A 141 9.14 -1.40 -2.55
N ASN A 142 9.47 -1.92 -3.74
CA ASN A 142 8.79 -1.65 -5.00
C ASN A 142 7.86 -2.80 -5.45
N ALA A 143 7.42 -3.65 -4.52
CA ALA A 143 6.52 -4.76 -4.78
C ALA A 143 5.45 -4.88 -3.69
N TRP A 144 4.46 -5.75 -3.91
CA TRP A 144 3.53 -6.14 -2.86
C TRP A 144 4.27 -6.89 -1.74
N ALA A 145 3.89 -6.64 -0.49
CA ALA A 145 4.46 -7.37 0.62
C ALA A 145 3.85 -8.77 0.73
N THR A 146 4.69 -9.76 1.01
CA THR A 146 4.32 -11.10 1.47
C THR A 146 5.04 -11.39 2.79
N TYR A 147 4.75 -12.54 3.41
CA TYR A 147 5.26 -12.90 4.72
C TYR A 147 5.59 -14.39 4.79
N ASP A 148 6.72 -14.73 5.43
CA ASP A 148 7.12 -16.11 5.75
C ASP A 148 7.93 -16.17 7.06
N ASP A 149 8.62 -17.30 7.31
CA ASP A 149 9.46 -17.51 8.50
C ASP A 149 10.57 -16.46 8.67
N ASN A 150 11.06 -15.86 7.58
CA ASN A 150 12.06 -14.80 7.62
C ASN A 150 11.47 -13.41 7.85
N GLY A 151 10.15 -13.29 7.79
CA GLY A 151 9.38 -12.08 8.06
C GLY A 151 8.77 -11.48 6.80
N VAL A 152 8.55 -10.16 6.82
CA VAL A 152 8.08 -9.41 5.65
C VAL A 152 9.12 -9.49 4.53
N LYS A 153 8.66 -9.69 3.29
CA LYS A 153 9.49 -9.64 2.07
C LYS A 153 8.69 -9.18 0.85
N ALA A 154 9.39 -8.85 -0.23
CA ALA A 154 8.77 -8.56 -1.52
C ALA A 154 8.22 -9.82 -2.19
N LEU A 155 7.01 -9.74 -2.75
CA LEU A 155 6.51 -10.74 -3.69
C LEU A 155 7.35 -10.68 -4.97
N THR A 156 7.94 -11.81 -5.35
CA THR A 156 8.83 -11.91 -6.53
C THR A 156 8.29 -12.82 -7.62
N VAL A 157 7.34 -13.69 -7.29
CA VAL A 157 6.68 -14.60 -8.21
C VAL A 157 5.21 -14.21 -8.27
N TYR A 158 4.73 -13.97 -9.49
CA TYR A 158 3.34 -13.63 -9.79
C TYR A 158 2.70 -14.80 -10.52
N ASP A 159 1.40 -14.98 -10.33
CA ASP A 159 0.65 -16.13 -10.83
C ASP A 159 0.46 -16.10 -12.35
N GLY A 160 0.53 -14.91 -12.95
CA GLY A 160 0.49 -14.74 -14.40
C GLY A 160 0.74 -13.32 -14.87
N THR A 161 0.59 -13.13 -16.17
CA THR A 161 0.80 -11.83 -16.84
C THR A 161 -0.42 -11.29 -17.59
N SER A 162 -1.48 -12.10 -17.69
CA SER A 162 -2.74 -11.75 -18.34
C SER A 162 -3.80 -11.47 -17.29
N ILE A 163 -4.55 -10.38 -17.46
CA ILE A 163 -5.76 -10.13 -16.68
C ILE A 163 -6.88 -11.04 -17.17
N GLN A 164 -7.05 -11.18 -18.49
CA GLN A 164 -8.07 -12.08 -19.03
C GLN A 164 -7.83 -13.51 -18.56
N ASN A 165 -8.89 -14.17 -18.11
CA ASN A 165 -8.93 -15.54 -17.54
C ASN A 165 -8.23 -15.72 -16.19
N ALA A 166 -7.69 -14.64 -15.59
CA ALA A 166 -7.27 -14.69 -14.21
C ALA A 166 -8.46 -14.83 -13.27
N THR A 167 -8.16 -15.26 -12.05
CA THR A 167 -9.11 -15.47 -10.96
C THR A 167 -8.81 -14.50 -9.81
N MET A 168 -9.78 -14.38 -8.90
CA MET A 168 -9.64 -13.55 -7.70
C MET A 168 -8.44 -13.92 -6.80
N TYR A 169 -7.82 -15.08 -7.03
CA TYR A 169 -6.66 -15.58 -6.31
C TYR A 169 -5.32 -15.12 -6.91
N ASP A 170 -5.33 -14.65 -8.16
CA ASP A 170 -4.10 -14.44 -8.92
C ASP A 170 -3.52 -13.03 -8.74
N ASN A 171 -2.25 -12.96 -8.39
CA ASN A 171 -1.43 -11.76 -8.44
C ASN A 171 -0.85 -11.64 -9.85
N ILE A 172 -1.23 -10.61 -10.60
CA ILE A 172 -0.87 -10.48 -12.01
C ILE A 172 0.23 -9.43 -12.21
N SER A 173 1.30 -9.82 -12.91
CA SER A 173 2.35 -8.92 -13.40
C SER A 173 2.08 -8.52 -14.85
N VAL A 174 1.49 -7.34 -15.05
CA VAL A 174 1.12 -6.82 -16.37
C VAL A 174 2.38 -6.40 -17.13
N THR A 175 2.71 -7.19 -18.16
CA THR A 175 3.92 -7.05 -19.00
C THR A 175 3.62 -6.71 -20.46
N ALA A 176 2.35 -6.50 -20.81
CA ALA A 176 1.90 -6.11 -22.15
C ALA A 176 0.57 -5.31 -22.07
N GLY A 177 0.03 -4.90 -23.22
CA GLY A 177 -1.35 -4.41 -23.30
C GLY A 177 -2.35 -5.48 -22.89
N GLN A 178 -3.42 -5.06 -22.23
CA GLN A 178 -4.47 -5.95 -21.74
C GLN A 178 -5.81 -5.51 -22.31
N ALA A 179 -6.65 -6.48 -22.65
CA ALA A 179 -8.06 -6.27 -22.94
C ALA A 179 -8.84 -7.40 -22.28
N ILE A 180 -9.97 -7.08 -21.64
CA ILE A 180 -10.89 -8.08 -21.10
C ILE A 180 -12.17 -8.15 -21.95
N SER A 181 -12.73 -9.35 -22.07
CA SER A 181 -13.95 -9.64 -22.83
C SER A 181 -15.10 -10.14 -21.95
N SER A 182 -14.92 -10.09 -20.63
CA SER A 182 -15.90 -10.46 -19.62
C SER A 182 -15.54 -9.76 -18.31
N ASP A 183 -16.45 -9.76 -17.34
CA ASP A 183 -16.08 -9.36 -15.97
C ASP A 183 -15.01 -10.32 -15.43
N VAL A 184 -13.97 -9.76 -14.83
CA VAL A 184 -12.82 -10.52 -14.31
C VAL A 184 -12.50 -10.06 -12.90
N SER A 185 -12.05 -10.99 -12.07
CA SER A 185 -11.46 -10.68 -10.77
C SER A 185 -10.00 -11.12 -10.76
N VAL A 186 -9.13 -10.31 -10.17
CA VAL A 186 -7.72 -10.60 -9.90
C VAL A 186 -7.44 -10.30 -8.43
N ASN A 187 -6.46 -10.93 -7.81
CA ASN A 187 -6.09 -10.56 -6.45
C ASN A 187 -5.44 -9.17 -6.41
N SER A 188 -4.37 -8.99 -7.18
CA SER A 188 -3.59 -7.75 -7.23
C SER A 188 -2.99 -7.52 -8.61
N LEU A 189 -2.66 -6.27 -8.92
CA LEU A 189 -1.99 -5.89 -10.15
C LEU A 189 -0.64 -5.27 -9.85
N PHE A 190 0.38 -5.74 -10.57
CA PHE A 190 1.70 -5.13 -10.66
C PHE A 190 1.96 -4.77 -12.12
N TRP A 191 2.02 -3.48 -12.42
CA TRP A 191 2.05 -2.97 -13.79
C TRP A 191 3.38 -2.30 -14.13
N ASN A 192 4.24 -3.09 -14.78
CA ASN A 192 5.57 -2.65 -15.22
C ASN A 192 5.70 -2.65 -16.75
N HIS A 193 4.74 -2.05 -17.44
CA HIS A 193 4.76 -1.96 -18.90
C HIS A 193 4.08 -0.67 -19.37
N ASN A 194 4.56 -0.09 -20.48
CA ASN A 194 3.90 1.04 -21.14
C ASN A 194 2.73 0.53 -21.99
N SER A 195 1.52 0.52 -21.44
CA SER A 195 0.35 -0.01 -22.12
C SER A 195 -0.96 0.57 -21.62
N THR A 196 -2.03 0.19 -22.29
CA THR A 196 -3.41 0.37 -21.85
C THR A 196 -3.95 -0.95 -21.28
N ILE A 197 -4.75 -0.85 -20.22
CA ILE A 197 -5.68 -1.91 -19.80
C ILE A 197 -7.06 -1.49 -20.32
N ASN A 198 -7.59 -2.20 -21.31
CA ASN A 198 -8.88 -1.90 -21.91
C ASN A 198 -9.97 -2.79 -21.30
N LEU A 199 -10.92 -2.17 -20.60
CA LEU A 199 -12.05 -2.84 -19.97
C LEU A 199 -13.27 -2.96 -20.88
N GLY A 200 -13.33 -2.19 -21.97
CA GLY A 200 -14.53 -2.08 -22.80
C GLY A 200 -15.74 -1.67 -21.94
N THR A 201 -16.69 -2.59 -21.81
CA THR A 201 -17.91 -2.45 -21.00
C THR A 201 -17.91 -3.32 -19.73
N TYR A 202 -16.80 -3.99 -19.42
CA TYR A 202 -16.70 -5.01 -18.38
C TYR A 202 -16.09 -4.48 -17.09
N GLY A 203 -16.31 -5.24 -16.01
CA GLY A 203 -15.78 -4.99 -14.68
C GLY A 203 -14.46 -5.67 -14.41
N LEU A 204 -13.51 -4.93 -13.84
CA LEU A 204 -12.28 -5.46 -13.24
C LEU A 204 -12.35 -5.32 -11.73
N THR A 205 -12.48 -6.45 -11.01
CA THR A 205 -12.41 -6.48 -9.55
C THR A 205 -10.99 -6.80 -9.10
N ILE A 206 -10.39 -5.95 -8.27
CA ILE A 206 -9.10 -6.20 -7.62
C ILE A 206 -9.37 -6.63 -6.18
N THR A 207 -9.34 -7.94 -5.91
CA THR A 207 -9.84 -8.52 -4.65
C THR A 207 -9.08 -8.03 -3.42
N SER A 208 -7.76 -7.91 -3.46
CA SER A 208 -6.97 -7.30 -2.37
C SER A 208 -7.04 -5.77 -2.35
N GLY A 209 -7.57 -5.16 -3.42
CA GLY A 209 -7.57 -3.72 -3.63
C GLY A 209 -6.28 -3.12 -4.20
N GLY A 210 -5.24 -3.92 -4.43
CA GLY A 210 -3.92 -3.41 -4.81
C GLY A 210 -3.69 -3.26 -6.31
N LEU A 211 -3.53 -2.03 -6.79
CA LEU A 211 -2.97 -1.72 -8.11
C LEU A 211 -1.68 -0.93 -7.98
N MET A 212 -0.57 -1.51 -8.43
CA MET A 212 0.74 -0.92 -8.38
C MET A 212 1.24 -0.64 -9.80
N LYS A 213 1.59 0.61 -10.10
CA LYS A 213 2.20 1.02 -11.37
C LYS A 213 3.61 1.52 -11.11
N ILE A 214 4.61 0.78 -11.60
CA ILE A 214 6.03 1.08 -11.33
C ILE A 214 6.84 1.49 -12.56
N ASN A 215 6.28 1.32 -13.77
CA ASN A 215 6.96 1.78 -14.98
C ASN A 215 6.93 3.32 -15.09
N ASN A 216 7.92 3.90 -15.76
CA ASN A 216 8.07 5.35 -15.94
C ASN A 216 7.43 5.87 -17.24
N ASN A 217 6.19 5.46 -17.54
CA ASN A 217 5.42 5.93 -18.71
C ASN A 217 4.03 6.41 -18.31
N ALA A 218 3.32 7.11 -19.19
CA ALA A 218 1.88 7.29 -19.03
C ALA A 218 1.15 5.96 -19.30
N ASN A 219 0.13 5.65 -18.51
CA ASN A 219 -0.72 4.48 -18.72
C ASN A 219 -2.19 4.88 -18.66
N ILE A 220 -3.06 4.07 -19.26
CA ILE A 220 -4.49 4.31 -19.29
C ILE A 220 -5.22 3.04 -18.85
N ILE A 221 -6.17 3.16 -17.92
CA ILE A 221 -7.23 2.17 -17.76
C ILE A 221 -8.43 2.70 -18.52
N ASP A 222 -8.65 2.12 -19.70
CA ASP A 222 -9.67 2.54 -20.64
C ASP A 222 -10.96 1.75 -20.43
N GLY A 223 -12.10 2.39 -20.59
CA GLY A 223 -13.40 1.77 -20.38
C GLY A 223 -14.51 2.78 -20.49
N THR A 224 -15.21 2.82 -21.64
CA THR A 224 -16.28 3.79 -21.87
C THR A 224 -17.41 3.63 -20.86
N THR A 225 -17.80 2.40 -20.56
CA THR A 225 -18.79 2.05 -19.52
C THR A 225 -18.29 0.96 -18.57
N GLY A 226 -17.12 0.37 -18.85
CA GLY A 226 -16.43 -0.55 -17.96
C GLY A 226 -16.00 0.12 -16.65
N TYR A 227 -15.68 -0.70 -15.66
CA TYR A 227 -15.42 -0.21 -14.32
C TYR A 227 -14.32 -0.99 -13.58
N VAL A 228 -13.66 -0.33 -12.63
CA VAL A 228 -12.77 -0.93 -11.66
C VAL A 228 -13.45 -0.93 -10.29
N THR A 229 -13.31 -2.01 -9.54
CA THR A 229 -13.79 -2.12 -8.15
C THR A 229 -12.82 -2.98 -7.31
N ALA A 230 -13.08 -3.14 -6.03
CA ALA A 230 -12.23 -3.91 -5.12
C ALA A 230 -13.02 -4.84 -4.19
N GLY A 231 -12.33 -5.80 -3.59
CA GLY A 231 -12.89 -6.71 -2.58
C GLY A 231 -13.47 -8.01 -3.12
N SER A 232 -13.83 -8.91 -2.19
CA SER A 232 -14.40 -10.23 -2.46
C SER A 232 -15.93 -10.22 -2.58
N GLY A 233 -16.59 -9.14 -2.15
CA GLY A 233 -18.05 -9.03 -2.12
C GLY A 233 -18.69 -9.47 -0.79
N ASP A 234 -17.91 -9.59 0.28
CA ASP A 234 -18.29 -10.12 1.59
C ASP A 234 -19.05 -9.13 2.52
N GLY A 235 -19.44 -7.98 1.99
CA GLY A 235 -20.19 -6.93 2.68
C GLY A 235 -19.34 -6.01 3.54
N ARG A 236 -18.02 -6.03 3.39
CA ARG A 236 -17.09 -5.19 4.14
C ARG A 236 -16.54 -4.04 3.29
N PRO A 237 -16.31 -2.85 3.88
CA PRO A 237 -15.57 -1.79 3.21
C PRO A 237 -14.17 -2.24 2.81
N ILE A 238 -13.69 -1.78 1.66
CA ILE A 238 -12.39 -2.17 1.11
C ILE A 238 -11.71 -1.00 0.43
N ALA A 239 -10.38 -0.97 0.50
CA ALA A 239 -9.58 0.01 -0.23
C ALA A 239 -9.37 -0.43 -1.68
N LEU A 240 -9.43 0.52 -2.63
CA LEU A 240 -8.85 0.39 -3.96
C LEU A 240 -7.65 1.33 -4.05
N ASN A 241 -6.46 0.79 -3.88
CA ASN A 241 -5.21 1.54 -3.81
C ASN A 241 -4.51 1.60 -5.16
N PHE A 242 -4.31 2.83 -5.64
CA PHE A 242 -3.47 3.16 -6.78
C PHE A 242 -2.10 3.61 -6.29
N PHE A 243 -1.18 2.65 -6.18
CA PHE A 243 0.22 2.94 -5.88
C PHE A 243 0.99 3.32 -7.15
N LEU A 244 1.42 4.58 -7.26
CA LEU A 244 2.19 5.06 -8.41
C LEU A 244 3.64 5.37 -8.00
N ASN A 245 4.58 4.56 -8.50
CA ASN A 245 6.00 4.67 -8.22
C ASN A 245 6.79 5.23 -9.41
N ASN A 246 6.26 6.25 -10.05
CA ASN A 246 6.93 6.94 -11.15
C ASN A 246 6.91 8.44 -10.91
N SER A 247 8.04 9.08 -11.14
CA SER A 247 8.13 10.52 -11.11
C SER A 247 7.70 11.10 -12.45
N SER A 248 6.73 12.02 -12.44
CA SER A 248 6.33 12.83 -13.60
C SER A 248 5.55 12.11 -14.69
N GLN A 249 4.86 11.02 -14.35
CA GLN A 249 3.98 10.31 -15.28
C GLN A 249 2.57 10.14 -14.71
N THR A 250 1.62 9.94 -15.62
CA THR A 250 0.20 9.92 -15.29
C THR A 250 -0.39 8.53 -15.53
N LEU A 251 -1.12 8.02 -14.54
CA LEU A 251 -2.15 7.02 -14.76
C LEU A 251 -3.47 7.74 -15.03
N THR A 252 -4.01 7.57 -16.22
CA THR A 252 -5.32 8.11 -16.59
C THR A 252 -6.38 7.02 -16.43
N LEU A 253 -7.41 7.32 -15.65
CA LEU A 253 -8.58 6.48 -15.50
C LEU A 253 -9.71 7.03 -16.39
N ARG A 254 -10.15 6.23 -17.36
CA ARG A 254 -11.35 6.49 -18.15
C ARG A 254 -12.49 5.54 -17.79
N ALA A 255 -12.16 4.37 -17.26
CA ALA A 255 -13.12 3.47 -16.62
C ALA A 255 -13.73 4.11 -15.36
N LEU A 256 -14.98 3.74 -15.05
CA LEU A 256 -15.64 4.15 -13.82
C LEU A 256 -15.03 3.43 -12.61
N ILE A 257 -15.22 3.98 -11.42
CA ILE A 257 -15.01 3.29 -10.15
C ILE A 257 -16.36 3.13 -9.47
N LYS A 258 -16.63 1.91 -8.98
CA LYS A 258 -17.88 1.56 -8.30
C LYS A 258 -17.60 0.81 -7.00
N ASP A 259 -18.56 0.86 -6.08
CA ASP A 259 -18.66 -0.13 -5.01
C ASP A 259 -18.77 -1.55 -5.60
N ASN A 260 -18.35 -2.57 -4.86
CA ASN A 260 -18.32 -3.93 -5.39
C ASN A 260 -19.75 -4.45 -5.60
N PRO A 261 -20.14 -4.80 -6.84
CA PRO A 261 -21.51 -5.20 -7.13
C PRO A 261 -21.87 -6.60 -6.62
N LYS A 262 -20.90 -7.43 -6.18
CA LYS A 262 -21.14 -8.82 -5.74
C LYS A 262 -21.86 -8.94 -4.38
N GLY A 263 -22.17 -7.82 -3.70
CA GLY A 263 -22.93 -7.85 -2.44
C GLY A 263 -23.26 -6.45 -1.90
N ALA A 264 -24.18 -6.37 -0.94
CA ALA A 264 -24.50 -5.12 -0.25
C ALA A 264 -23.42 -4.75 0.77
N GLY A 265 -23.15 -3.45 0.97
CA GLY A 265 -22.20 -2.96 2.01
C GLY A 265 -20.73 -2.93 1.60
N ASN A 266 -20.39 -3.35 0.38
CA ASN A 266 -19.03 -3.37 -0.15
C ASN A 266 -18.54 -1.98 -0.63
N LYS A 267 -18.50 -1.02 0.30
CA LYS A 267 -18.05 0.33 0.02
C LYS A 267 -16.58 0.34 -0.40
N VAL A 268 -16.28 0.94 -1.54
CA VAL A 268 -14.92 1.11 -2.04
C VAL A 268 -14.40 2.48 -1.64
N THR A 269 -13.28 2.51 -0.91
CA THR A 269 -12.50 3.72 -0.63
C THR A 269 -11.33 3.78 -1.61
N VAL A 270 -11.29 4.81 -2.45
CA VAL A 270 -10.18 5.00 -3.40
C VAL A 270 -8.99 5.60 -2.69
N ILE A 271 -7.80 5.00 -2.85
CA ILE A 271 -6.55 5.53 -2.30
C ILE A 271 -5.60 5.89 -3.43
N ARG A 272 -5.02 7.08 -3.35
CA ARG A 272 -3.84 7.47 -4.12
C ARG A 272 -2.62 7.45 -3.19
N ASP A 273 -1.67 6.56 -3.45
CA ASP A 273 -0.40 6.42 -2.70
C ASP A 273 0.82 6.33 -3.65
N GLY A 274 2.00 6.78 -3.27
CA GLY A 274 3.13 6.75 -4.20
C GLY A 274 4.18 7.80 -3.97
N VAL A 275 5.01 7.98 -4.99
CA VAL A 275 5.94 9.11 -5.04
C VAL A 275 5.16 10.42 -5.26
N ALA A 276 5.68 11.51 -4.69
CA ALA A 276 5.03 12.82 -4.69
C ALA A 276 4.76 13.38 -6.10
N THR A 277 5.52 12.95 -7.10
CA THR A 277 5.42 13.42 -8.49
C THR A 277 4.61 12.49 -9.40
N GLY A 278 4.10 11.36 -8.90
CA GLY A 278 3.19 10.50 -9.66
C GLY A 278 1.79 11.13 -9.73
N SER A 279 1.11 11.00 -10.87
CA SER A 279 -0.23 11.57 -11.06
C SER A 279 -1.28 10.49 -11.36
N LEU A 280 -2.41 10.55 -10.67
CA LEU A 280 -3.64 9.84 -11.05
C LEU A 280 -4.63 10.89 -11.57
N THR A 281 -5.14 10.70 -12.78
CA THR A 281 -6.12 11.60 -13.38
C THR A 281 -7.39 10.85 -13.72
N PHE A 282 -8.51 11.37 -13.23
CA PHE A 282 -9.84 10.89 -13.59
C PHE A 282 -10.35 11.63 -14.82
N SER A 283 -10.86 10.89 -15.79
CA SER A 283 -11.30 11.40 -17.10
C SER A 283 -12.48 10.63 -17.68
N GLN A 284 -13.15 9.84 -16.85
CA GLN A 284 -14.34 9.07 -17.22
C GLN A 284 -15.49 9.96 -17.76
N ALA A 285 -16.30 9.36 -18.64
CA ALA A 285 -17.42 10.03 -19.29
C ALA A 285 -18.64 10.21 -18.37
N ASP A 286 -18.77 9.38 -17.33
CA ASP A 286 -19.88 9.38 -16.37
C ASP A 286 -19.40 9.51 -14.92
N ASP A 287 -20.35 9.62 -13.99
CA ASP A 287 -20.09 9.70 -12.55
C ASP A 287 -19.51 8.41 -11.99
N ASN A 288 -18.51 8.54 -11.11
CA ASN A 288 -18.13 7.43 -10.24
C ASN A 288 -19.20 7.21 -9.18
N THR A 289 -19.47 5.94 -8.84
CA THR A 289 -20.55 5.58 -7.91
C THR A 289 -20.06 4.91 -6.64
N TYR A 290 -18.75 4.87 -6.39
CA TYR A 290 -18.23 4.36 -5.12
C TYR A 290 -18.58 5.30 -3.95
N SER A 291 -18.82 4.71 -2.78
CA SER A 291 -19.34 5.44 -1.61
C SER A 291 -18.41 5.43 -0.40
N GLY A 292 -17.27 4.74 -0.46
CA GLY A 292 -16.29 4.68 0.65
C GLY A 292 -15.38 5.91 0.76
N GLY A 293 -15.46 6.86 -0.18
CA GLY A 293 -14.67 8.09 -0.19
C GLY A 293 -13.31 7.94 -0.88
N THR A 294 -12.55 9.03 -0.86
CA THR A 294 -11.25 9.15 -1.54
C THR A 294 -10.19 9.63 -0.56
N ILE A 295 -9.07 8.93 -0.48
CA ILE A 295 -7.93 9.29 0.37
C ILE A 295 -6.69 9.50 -0.51
N ILE A 296 -6.03 10.63 -0.34
CA ILE A 296 -4.78 10.96 -1.05
C ILE A 296 -3.65 10.97 -0.03
N ASN A 297 -2.92 9.86 0.06
CA ASN A 297 -1.82 9.68 1.00
C ASN A 297 -0.52 10.35 0.53
N SER A 298 -0.31 10.45 -0.79
CA SER A 298 0.83 11.10 -1.42
C SER A 298 0.57 11.30 -2.92
N GLY A 299 1.32 12.20 -3.56
CA GLY A 299 1.25 12.43 -5.00
C GLY A 299 0.19 13.43 -5.44
N LEU A 300 -0.14 13.39 -6.73
CA LEU A 300 -1.18 14.20 -7.36
C LEU A 300 -2.39 13.33 -7.71
N LEU A 301 -3.59 13.81 -7.36
CA LEU A 301 -4.88 13.35 -7.88
C LEU A 301 -5.58 14.51 -8.59
N THR A 302 -6.10 14.27 -9.79
CA THR A 302 -6.71 15.30 -10.63
C THR A 302 -8.07 14.85 -11.16
N SER A 303 -9.09 15.69 -11.06
CA SER A 303 -10.40 15.46 -11.68
C SER A 303 -10.39 15.79 -13.17
N GLY A 304 -11.40 15.31 -13.90
CA GLY A 304 -11.65 15.76 -15.27
C GLY A 304 -12.22 17.18 -15.30
N SER A 305 -12.44 17.69 -16.51
CA SER A 305 -12.80 19.09 -16.78
C SER A 305 -14.29 19.34 -17.05
N VAL A 306 -15.13 18.31 -16.96
CA VAL A 306 -16.58 18.46 -17.17
C VAL A 306 -17.26 18.82 -15.85
N ALA A 307 -18.02 19.91 -15.85
CA ALA A 307 -18.80 20.39 -14.71
C ALA A 307 -19.87 19.37 -14.26
N ASP A 308 -20.17 19.39 -12.95
CA ASP A 308 -21.20 18.57 -12.28
C ASP A 308 -21.03 17.06 -12.41
N ARG A 309 -19.82 16.61 -12.79
CA ARG A 309 -19.44 15.20 -12.82
C ARG A 309 -18.79 14.78 -11.51
N ARG A 310 -19.34 13.77 -10.84
CA ARG A 310 -18.84 13.23 -9.57
C ARG A 310 -17.65 12.30 -9.83
N TYR A 311 -16.48 12.90 -10.06
CA TYR A 311 -15.22 12.17 -10.21
C TYR A 311 -14.81 11.46 -8.91
N PHE A 312 -15.16 11.99 -7.75
CA PHE A 312 -14.71 11.46 -6.44
C PHE A 312 -15.74 10.61 -5.69
N GLY A 313 -16.75 10.10 -6.40
CA GLY A 313 -17.81 9.30 -5.80
C GLY A 313 -18.65 10.11 -4.80
N SER A 314 -19.25 9.41 -3.84
CA SER A 314 -20.16 10.02 -2.85
C SER A 314 -19.66 10.08 -1.41
N GLY A 315 -18.51 9.48 -1.12
CA GLY A 315 -17.89 9.55 0.20
C GLY A 315 -17.02 10.81 0.39
N PRO A 316 -16.45 10.99 1.59
CA PRO A 316 -15.57 12.12 1.90
C PRO A 316 -14.27 12.07 1.10
N VAL A 317 -13.63 13.24 0.92
CA VAL A 317 -12.32 13.35 0.30
C VAL A 317 -11.31 13.84 1.33
N THR A 318 -10.29 13.04 1.62
CA THR A 318 -9.24 13.35 2.60
C THR A 318 -7.88 13.45 1.92
N VAL A 319 -7.12 14.51 2.23
CA VAL A 319 -5.82 14.79 1.62
C VAL A 319 -4.73 14.85 2.69
N TYR A 320 -3.73 13.98 2.60
CA TYR A 320 -2.62 13.90 3.55
C TYR A 320 -1.28 14.27 2.89
N GLY A 321 -0.88 15.55 2.95
CA GLY A 321 0.44 15.97 2.46
C GLY A 321 0.65 15.73 0.96
N ALA A 322 -0.45 15.78 0.21
CA ALA A 322 -0.55 15.49 -1.21
C ALA A 322 -1.27 16.64 -1.94
N GLN A 323 -1.37 16.57 -3.27
CA GLN A 323 -2.08 17.55 -4.07
C GLN A 323 -3.37 16.96 -4.67
N LEU A 324 -4.46 17.70 -4.52
CA LEU A 324 -5.72 17.50 -5.23
C LEU A 324 -5.93 18.67 -6.19
N THR A 325 -6.22 18.38 -7.45
CA THR A 325 -6.58 19.39 -8.46
C THR A 325 -7.99 19.14 -8.97
N LEU A 326 -8.84 20.16 -8.84
CA LEU A 326 -10.22 20.16 -9.31
C LEU A 326 -10.30 21.01 -10.58
N ASN A 327 -10.52 20.37 -11.73
CA ASN A 327 -10.56 21.06 -13.03
C ASN A 327 -11.97 21.52 -13.42
N ALA A 328 -13.00 21.16 -12.65
CA ALA A 328 -14.37 21.57 -12.89
C ALA A 328 -15.17 21.63 -11.56
N PRO A 329 -16.20 22.49 -11.46
CA PRO A 329 -17.12 22.48 -10.32
C PRO A 329 -17.92 21.17 -10.27
N GLY A 330 -18.35 20.76 -9.06
CA GLY A 330 -19.18 19.57 -8.86
C GLY A 330 -18.44 18.23 -8.91
N ALA A 331 -17.10 18.23 -8.81
CA ALA A 331 -16.27 17.02 -8.85
C ALA A 331 -16.52 16.04 -7.69
N THR A 332 -17.08 16.52 -6.58
CA THR A 332 -17.46 15.77 -5.38
C THR A 332 -18.98 15.84 -5.20
N SER A 333 -19.61 14.77 -4.70
CA SER A 333 -21.06 14.82 -4.41
C SER A 333 -21.41 15.37 -3.01
N ASN A 334 -20.41 15.65 -2.18
CA ASN A 334 -20.61 15.94 -0.76
C ASN A 334 -20.77 17.45 -0.51
N SER A 335 -21.77 17.85 0.29
CA SER A 335 -21.95 19.21 0.79
C SER A 335 -21.17 19.49 2.07
N ASP A 336 -20.77 18.45 2.80
CA ASP A 336 -20.18 18.52 4.13
C ASP A 336 -18.79 17.87 4.09
N GLY A 337 -17.78 18.68 3.74
CA GLY A 337 -16.39 18.24 3.55
C GLY A 337 -15.81 17.36 4.66
#